data_AF-A0AAV1DPF9-F1
#
_entry.id   AF-A0AAV1DPF9-F1
#
_cell.length_a   1.000
_cell.length_b   1.000
_cell.length_c   1.000
_cell.angle_alpha   90.00
_cell.angle_beta   90.00
_cell.angle_gamma   90.00
#
_symmetry.space_group_name_H-M   'P 1'
#
loop_
_entity.id
_entity.type
_entity.pdbx_description
1 polymer ?
#
loop_
_entity_poly.entity_id
_entity_poly.type
_entity_poly.pdbx_seq_one_letter_code
_entity_poly.pdbx_strand_id
1 'polypeptide(L)'
;MAVPSCTASLRSFECRTDPDFSGRFPRPEIPTSGASRFSCKAGGGSASRGLSVHGLSSSLIYRFPPNFVRQLSTKARRNCSNIGVAQIVAASWSNKELDNTPSPPAVKAVDAAAAASFVAPVAENVTGVEEDVAAVVDSVLGENVQPEDLTDDVGYSSFLTSRGSMAIHAGERLGRGIASDAITTPVFNTSAYFFKKTQELIDFKEKRHVSYEYGRYGNYTTEVLEQKMSALEGAESTLFVASGMCASTCLMWALVPAGGHIVTTTDCYRKTRIFIEKILIPKMGVKATVIDPADVGALEAALSRNDVTLFFTESPTNPFLRCVDIELVSKLCHDKGALVVVDGTFASPINQQALSLGADLVIHSATKYLAGHNDVLAGCISGPTKLVSVVRDMHHILGGTLNPNAAYLIIRGMKTLECRVQQQNRTASRMAEILEAHPKVSRVYYPGLASHPEHELAKKQMTGFGGVVSFEVCYPKLLKLLF
;
A
#
# COMPACT_ATOMS: atom_id res chain seq x y z
N MET A 1 -62.72 -3.94 -6.57
CA MET A 1 -61.95 -5.20 -6.46
C MET A 1 -60.48 -4.82 -6.58
N ALA A 2 -59.85 -4.43 -5.47
CA ALA A 2 -59.05 -5.29 -4.58
C ALA A 2 -57.62 -5.49 -5.11
N VAL A 3 -56.71 -4.72 -4.49
CA VAL A 3 -55.24 -4.75 -4.61
C VAL A 3 -54.71 -5.97 -3.85
N PRO A 4 -53.63 -6.64 -4.31
CA PRO A 4 -52.77 -7.41 -3.42
C PRO A 4 -51.45 -6.68 -3.21
N SER A 5 -51.27 -6.19 -1.98
CA SER A 5 -50.00 -5.73 -1.41
C SER A 5 -49.14 -6.94 -1.04
N CYS A 6 -47.96 -7.06 -1.62
CA CYS A 6 -46.96 -8.03 -1.17
C CYS A 6 -45.87 -7.28 -0.38
N THR A 7 -45.98 -7.32 0.94
CA THR A 7 -45.00 -6.77 1.89
C THR A 7 -43.75 -7.64 1.92
N ALA A 8 -42.61 -7.11 1.48
CA ALA A 8 -41.31 -7.71 1.76
C ALA A 8 -40.98 -7.52 3.25
N SER A 9 -40.92 -8.62 3.99
CA SER A 9 -40.43 -8.67 5.36
C SER A 9 -38.93 -8.35 5.40
N LEU A 10 -38.60 -7.11 5.74
CA LEU A 10 -37.27 -6.74 6.22
C LEU A 10 -37.09 -7.37 7.61
N ARG A 11 -36.19 -8.36 7.73
CA ARG A 11 -35.69 -8.77 9.05
C ARG A 11 -34.82 -7.65 9.59
N SER A 12 -35.32 -6.94 10.60
CA SER A 12 -34.55 -6.00 11.40
C SER A 12 -33.41 -6.74 12.10
N PHE A 13 -32.18 -6.30 11.86
CA PHE A 13 -31.03 -6.72 12.64
C PHE A 13 -31.09 -5.97 13.98
N GLU A 14 -31.47 -6.63 15.07
CA GLU A 14 -31.43 -6.05 16.40
C GLU A 14 -29.97 -5.92 16.86
N CYS A 15 -29.52 -4.69 17.09
CA CYS A 15 -28.29 -4.42 17.82
C CYS A 15 -28.41 -4.99 19.23
N ARG A 16 -27.53 -5.93 19.59
CA ARG A 16 -27.34 -6.30 21.00
C ARG A 16 -26.80 -5.07 21.74
N THR A 17 -27.48 -4.70 22.82
CA THR A 17 -27.01 -3.70 23.78
C THR A 17 -25.73 -4.17 24.46
N ASP A 18 -24.81 -3.23 24.70
CA ASP A 18 -23.52 -3.44 25.38
C ASP A 18 -23.69 -4.19 26.71
N PRO A 19 -22.73 -5.06 27.11
CA PRO A 19 -22.79 -5.71 28.41
C PRO A 19 -22.53 -4.70 29.53
N ASP A 20 -23.45 -4.66 30.48
CA ASP A 20 -23.37 -3.88 31.72
C ASP A 20 -22.28 -4.45 32.64
N PHE A 21 -21.25 -3.65 32.94
CA PHE A 21 -20.13 -4.03 33.82
C PHE A 21 -20.36 -3.66 35.30
N SER A 22 -21.61 -3.46 35.72
CA SER A 22 -21.95 -3.17 37.12
C SER A 22 -22.41 -4.40 37.92
N GLY A 23 -21.60 -5.47 37.95
CA GLY A 23 -21.90 -6.68 38.73
C GLY A 23 -20.83 -7.03 39.78
N ARG A 24 -21.12 -6.87 41.07
CA ARG A 24 -20.33 -7.46 42.17
C ARG A 24 -20.47 -8.99 42.12
N PHE A 25 -19.36 -9.71 41.98
CA PHE A 25 -19.34 -11.18 42.06
C PHE A 25 -19.51 -11.67 43.51
N PRO A 26 -20.38 -12.67 43.79
CA PRO A 26 -20.40 -13.37 45.07
C PRO A 26 -19.27 -14.41 45.15
N ARG A 27 -18.63 -14.53 46.31
CA ARG A 27 -17.62 -15.57 46.62
C ARG A 27 -18.28 -16.95 46.70
N PRO A 28 -17.67 -18.03 46.17
CA PRO A 28 -18.18 -19.37 46.37
C PRO A 28 -17.68 -19.96 47.70
N GLU A 29 -18.61 -20.59 48.43
CA GLU A 29 -18.38 -21.35 49.66
C GLU A 29 -17.72 -22.72 49.37
N ILE A 30 -16.88 -23.17 50.29
CA ILE A 30 -16.15 -24.44 50.26
C ILE A 30 -16.96 -25.51 51.01
N PRO A 31 -17.25 -26.69 50.42
CA PRO A 31 -17.73 -27.84 51.19
C PRO A 31 -16.58 -28.79 51.53
N THR A 32 -16.54 -29.20 52.79
CA THR A 32 -15.56 -30.14 53.38
C THR A 32 -16.00 -31.61 53.29
N SER A 33 -14.98 -32.47 53.13
CA SER A 33 -14.86 -33.87 53.60
C SER A 33 -15.50 -35.02 52.81
N GLY A 34 -14.73 -36.11 52.67
CA GLY A 34 -15.23 -37.45 52.33
C GLY A 34 -14.25 -38.30 51.52
N ALA A 35 -13.59 -39.26 52.18
CA ALA A 35 -12.49 -40.09 51.68
C ALA A 35 -12.90 -41.26 50.75
N SER A 36 -11.99 -41.72 49.87
CA SER A 36 -11.61 -43.14 49.78
C SER A 36 -10.39 -43.38 48.86
N ARG A 37 -9.54 -44.30 49.31
CA ARG A 37 -8.23 -44.74 48.81
C ARG A 37 -8.28 -45.46 47.45
N PHE A 38 -7.18 -45.43 46.69
CA PHE A 38 -6.52 -46.65 46.19
C PHE A 38 -5.04 -46.39 45.87
N SER A 39 -4.18 -47.33 46.23
CA SER A 39 -2.71 -47.25 46.25
C SER A 39 -2.08 -47.82 44.99
N CYS A 40 -0.92 -47.32 44.58
CA CYS A 40 0.10 -48.12 43.89
C CYS A 40 1.52 -47.66 44.25
N LYS A 41 2.37 -48.66 44.53
CA LYS A 41 3.71 -48.60 45.11
C LYS A 41 4.75 -47.98 44.17
N ALA A 42 5.69 -47.26 44.78
CA ALA A 42 6.97 -46.84 44.21
C ALA A 42 8.05 -47.93 44.38
N GLY A 43 8.94 -48.04 43.39
CA GLY A 43 10.28 -48.62 43.53
C GLY A 43 11.31 -47.48 43.65
N GLY A 44 12.17 -47.55 44.66
CA GLY A 44 13.23 -46.57 44.96
C GLY A 44 14.36 -46.56 43.92
N GLY A 45 15.37 -45.71 44.01
CA GLY A 45 15.75 -44.72 45.00
C GLY A 45 17.15 -44.20 44.64
N SER A 46 17.44 -42.94 44.96
CA SER A 46 18.78 -42.43 45.31
C SER A 46 18.68 -40.91 45.43
N ALA A 47 19.19 -40.39 46.54
CA ALA A 47 19.03 -39.03 47.00
C ALA A 47 20.27 -38.18 46.72
N SER A 48 20.06 -36.91 46.38
CA SER A 48 20.95 -35.83 46.79
C SER A 48 20.22 -34.49 46.85
N ARG A 49 20.04 -34.01 48.09
CA ARG A 49 19.87 -32.64 48.61
C ARG A 49 20.11 -31.52 47.57
N GLY A 50 19.32 -30.46 47.42
CA GLY A 50 18.27 -29.85 48.24
C GLY A 50 18.45 -28.32 48.16
N LEU A 51 17.42 -27.56 47.75
CA LEU A 51 17.10 -26.20 48.21
C LEU A 51 15.91 -25.63 47.39
N SER A 52 14.75 -25.66 48.06
CA SER A 52 13.56 -24.79 47.97
C SER A 52 13.57 -23.63 46.95
N VAL A 53 12.67 -23.69 45.97
CA VAL A 53 12.05 -22.51 45.33
C VAL A 53 10.54 -22.72 45.31
N HIS A 54 9.83 -22.09 46.24
CA HIS A 54 8.39 -21.84 46.10
C HIS A 54 8.19 -20.62 45.19
N GLY A 55 7.40 -20.82 44.15
CA GLY A 55 7.09 -19.80 43.16
C GLY A 55 6.16 -18.70 43.68
N LEU A 56 6.27 -17.55 43.03
CA LEU A 56 5.16 -16.64 42.81
C LEU A 56 5.19 -16.23 41.34
N SER A 57 4.22 -16.77 40.60
CA SER A 57 3.77 -16.23 39.33
C SER A 57 3.21 -14.82 39.57
N SER A 58 3.75 -13.81 38.89
CA SER A 58 2.99 -12.58 38.65
C SER A 58 3.34 -12.01 37.28
N SER A 59 2.28 -11.82 36.51
CA SER A 59 2.25 -11.29 35.15
C SER A 59 2.69 -9.83 35.14
N LEU A 60 3.79 -9.51 34.45
CA LEU A 60 4.23 -8.14 34.20
C LEU A 60 3.29 -7.47 33.18
N ILE A 61 2.29 -6.75 33.68
CA ILE A 61 1.55 -5.74 32.92
C ILE A 61 2.35 -4.45 33.00
N TYR A 62 2.96 -4.02 31.90
CA TYR A 62 3.56 -2.69 31.79
C TYR A 62 2.45 -1.62 31.78
N ARG A 63 2.24 -0.94 32.91
CA ARG A 63 1.47 0.31 32.98
C ARG A 63 2.33 1.48 32.49
N PHE A 64 1.88 2.19 31.47
CA PHE A 64 2.44 3.49 31.10
C PHE A 64 2.12 4.56 32.18
N PRO A 65 3.04 5.49 32.50
CA PRO A 65 2.82 6.52 33.51
C PRO A 65 1.80 7.59 33.06
N PRO A 66 1.10 8.27 33.98
CA PRO A 66 -0.11 9.04 33.68
C PRO A 66 0.08 10.43 33.05
N ASN A 67 1.27 10.82 32.58
CA ASN A 67 1.55 12.21 32.19
C ASN A 67 2.10 12.38 30.76
N PHE A 68 1.53 11.67 29.78
CA PHE A 68 1.86 11.88 28.36
C PHE A 68 0.98 12.97 27.72
N VAL A 69 1.15 14.22 28.16
CA VAL A 69 0.50 15.38 27.52
C VAL A 69 1.31 15.77 26.28
N ARG A 70 0.83 15.38 25.10
CA ARG A 70 1.46 15.71 23.81
C ARG A 70 1.08 17.13 23.38
N GLN A 71 1.90 18.12 23.73
CA GLN A 71 1.84 19.43 23.07
C GLN A 71 2.39 19.30 21.65
N LEU A 72 1.51 19.14 20.65
CA LEU A 72 1.88 19.25 19.25
C LEU A 72 1.88 20.73 18.83
N SER A 73 3.08 21.25 18.59
CA SER A 73 3.32 22.55 17.94
C SER A 73 2.47 22.71 16.66
N THR A 74 2.05 23.94 16.37
CA THR A 74 1.28 24.34 15.19
C THR A 74 1.93 23.88 13.87
N LYS A 75 3.25 23.66 13.85
CA LYS A 75 3.99 23.12 12.70
C LYS A 75 3.74 21.63 12.46
N ALA A 76 3.45 20.85 13.51
CA ALA A 76 3.09 19.44 13.40
C ALA A 76 1.67 19.26 12.84
N ARG A 77 0.73 20.16 13.18
CA ARG A 77 -0.65 20.12 12.68
C ARG A 77 -0.76 20.33 11.15
N ARG A 78 0.14 21.11 10.55
CA ARG A 78 0.19 21.28 9.07
C ARG A 78 0.75 20.06 8.33
N ASN A 79 1.53 19.21 8.99
CA ASN A 79 2.08 17.99 8.38
C ASN A 79 1.14 16.78 8.53
N CYS A 80 0.09 16.87 9.36
CA CYS A 80 -0.95 15.84 9.48
C CYS A 80 -1.87 15.73 8.25
N SER A 81 -1.73 16.63 7.27
CA SER A 81 -2.42 16.54 5.97
C SER A 81 -1.81 15.52 5.00
N ASN A 82 -0.78 14.76 5.40
CA ASN A 82 -0.17 13.70 4.57
C ASN A 82 -0.60 12.28 4.92
N ILE A 83 -1.52 12.08 5.86
CA ILE A 83 -1.98 10.75 6.27
C ILE A 83 -3.47 10.84 6.62
N GLY A 84 -4.27 9.91 6.10
CA GLY A 84 -5.63 9.66 6.56
C GLY A 84 -5.63 9.15 8.01
N VAL A 85 -5.39 10.05 8.96
CA VAL A 85 -5.69 9.83 10.37
C VAL A 85 -7.14 10.24 10.58
N ALA A 86 -8.06 9.38 10.15
CA ALA A 86 -9.45 9.47 10.60
C ALA A 86 -9.53 8.88 12.01
N GLN A 87 -9.20 9.69 13.03
CA GLN A 87 -9.85 9.57 14.32
C GLN A 87 -10.97 10.61 14.35
N ILE A 88 -12.15 10.21 13.89
CA ILE A 88 -13.38 10.84 14.35
C ILE A 88 -13.56 10.37 15.81
N VAL A 89 -13.10 11.18 16.75
CA VAL A 89 -13.56 11.10 18.15
C VAL A 89 -14.11 12.47 18.51
N ALA A 90 -15.44 12.54 18.46
CA ALA A 90 -16.34 13.41 19.18
C ALA A 90 -15.85 14.83 19.52
N ALA A 91 -16.19 15.79 18.67
CA ALA A 91 -16.44 17.15 19.12
C ALA A 91 -17.75 17.15 19.93
N SER A 92 -17.64 17.07 21.26
CA SER A 92 -18.73 17.38 22.19
C SER A 92 -18.15 17.72 23.57
N TRP A 93 -18.18 19.02 23.88
CA TRP A 93 -18.31 19.58 25.23
C TRP A 93 -17.27 19.22 26.32
N SER A 94 -16.40 20.19 26.62
CA SER A 94 -16.49 20.90 27.90
C SER A 94 -15.80 22.26 27.79
N ASN A 95 -16.61 23.32 27.59
CA ASN A 95 -16.24 24.63 28.10
C ASN A 95 -16.32 24.52 29.63
N LYS A 96 -15.16 24.47 30.29
CA LYS A 96 -15.02 24.98 31.65
C LYS A 96 -13.81 25.89 31.65
N GLU A 97 -14.08 27.15 31.97
CA GLU A 97 -13.09 28.18 32.26
C GLU A 97 -12.02 27.63 33.21
N LEU A 98 -10.75 27.84 32.89
CA LEU A 98 -9.66 27.68 33.83
C LEU A 98 -8.75 28.90 33.75
N ASP A 99 -8.55 29.45 34.95
CA ASP A 99 -8.02 30.74 35.32
C ASP A 99 -6.61 31.09 34.79
N ASN A 100 -6.41 32.41 34.71
CA ASN A 100 -5.15 33.10 34.53
C ASN A 100 -4.04 32.62 35.49
N THR A 101 -2.98 32.00 34.95
CA THR A 101 -1.62 32.08 35.53
C THR A 101 -0.55 32.07 34.44
N PRO A 102 0.50 32.91 34.54
CA PRO A 102 1.49 33.08 33.48
C PRO A 102 2.59 32.00 33.50
N SER A 103 3.02 31.55 32.31
CA SER A 103 4.15 30.63 32.13
C SER A 103 5.50 31.39 32.06
N PRO A 104 6.61 30.83 32.57
CA PRO A 104 7.93 31.48 32.52
C PRO A 104 8.63 31.34 31.14
N PRO A 105 9.64 32.18 30.83
CA PRO A 105 10.16 32.36 29.47
C PRO A 105 11.11 31.23 29.01
N ALA A 106 11.13 31.03 27.69
CA ALA A 106 11.97 30.05 27.00
C ALA A 106 13.44 30.49 26.93
N VAL A 107 14.34 29.53 27.18
CA VAL A 107 15.81 29.67 27.06
C VAL A 107 16.24 29.33 25.62
N LYS A 108 17.13 30.16 25.05
CA LYS A 108 17.84 29.93 23.78
C LYS A 108 19.13 29.10 23.99
N ALA A 109 19.42 28.20 23.04
CA ALA A 109 20.77 27.70 22.71
C ALA A 109 20.71 27.20 21.24
N VAL A 110 21.25 27.89 20.22
CA VAL A 110 22.65 28.12 19.78
C VAL A 110 23.30 26.90 19.08
N ASP A 111 23.94 27.23 17.96
CA ASP A 111 24.54 26.50 16.83
C ASP A 111 25.32 25.20 17.05
N ALA A 112 25.29 24.33 16.03
CA ALA A 112 26.47 23.66 15.49
C ALA A 112 26.18 23.11 14.07
N ALA A 113 26.82 23.70 13.06
CA ALA A 113 26.89 23.22 11.69
C ALA A 113 28.36 23.19 11.22
N ALA A 114 28.64 22.21 10.35
CA ALA A 114 29.78 22.06 9.44
C ALA A 114 31.12 21.56 10.03
N ALA A 115 31.63 20.42 9.55
CA ALA A 115 32.45 20.35 8.33
C ALA A 115 32.94 18.91 8.08
N ALA A 116 32.76 18.40 6.85
CA ALA A 116 33.61 17.35 6.28
C ALA A 116 33.52 17.43 4.75
N SER A 117 34.59 17.93 4.15
CA SER A 117 34.86 17.95 2.71
C SER A 117 35.20 16.56 2.21
N PHE A 118 34.74 16.20 1.01
CA PHE A 118 35.26 15.04 0.29
C PHE A 118 35.65 15.46 -1.13
N VAL A 119 36.89 15.09 -1.47
CA VAL A 119 37.61 15.33 -2.72
C VAL A 119 37.23 14.26 -3.74
N ALA A 120 37.03 14.67 -4.99
CA ALA A 120 36.75 13.80 -6.13
C ALA A 120 38.04 13.14 -6.67
N PRO A 121 37.98 11.89 -7.18
CA PRO A 121 39.02 11.40 -8.07
C PRO A 121 38.62 11.58 -9.54
N VAL A 122 39.62 12.00 -10.32
CA VAL A 122 39.67 12.02 -11.77
C VAL A 122 39.89 10.59 -12.28
N ALA A 123 39.22 10.18 -13.36
CA ALA A 123 39.67 9.04 -14.17
C ALA A 123 39.33 9.27 -15.65
N GLU A 124 40.28 8.82 -16.47
CA GLU A 124 40.51 9.13 -17.88
C GLU A 124 39.58 8.41 -18.87
N ASN A 125 39.60 8.95 -20.09
CA ASN A 125 38.94 8.48 -21.30
C ASN A 125 39.18 7.00 -21.62
N VAL A 126 38.09 6.27 -21.90
CA VAL A 126 38.11 5.12 -22.82
C VAL A 126 36.96 5.31 -23.81
N THR A 127 37.32 5.46 -25.07
CA THR A 127 36.46 5.62 -26.24
C THR A 127 36.02 4.27 -26.79
N GLY A 128 34.75 4.18 -27.19
CA GLY A 128 34.25 3.30 -28.26
C GLY A 128 33.74 1.93 -27.83
N VAL A 129 32.41 1.75 -27.85
CA VAL A 129 31.69 0.75 -28.67
C VAL A 129 30.25 1.27 -28.83
N GLU A 130 29.96 1.90 -29.97
CA GLU A 130 28.62 1.92 -30.55
C GLU A 130 28.52 0.66 -31.42
N GLU A 131 27.58 -0.25 -31.14
CA GLU A 131 26.81 -1.05 -32.12
C GLU A 131 25.97 -2.15 -31.41
N ASP A 132 24.73 -2.29 -31.88
CA ASP A 132 23.84 -3.46 -31.81
C ASP A 132 23.19 -3.93 -30.50
N VAL A 133 22.18 -3.16 -30.08
CA VAL A 133 21.14 -3.60 -29.10
C VAL A 133 20.03 -4.44 -29.78
N ALA A 134 19.99 -4.52 -31.12
CA ALA A 134 18.94 -5.24 -31.86
C ALA A 134 19.25 -6.73 -32.11
N ALA A 135 20.51 -7.16 -32.06
CA ALA A 135 20.92 -8.51 -32.48
C ALA A 135 20.88 -9.59 -31.38
N VAL A 136 20.67 -9.21 -30.12
CA VAL A 136 20.65 -10.16 -28.98
C VAL A 136 19.26 -10.81 -28.80
N VAL A 137 18.24 -10.33 -29.49
CA VAL A 137 16.84 -10.75 -29.29
C VAL A 137 16.48 -12.03 -30.08
N ASP A 138 17.18 -12.32 -31.18
CA ASP A 138 16.81 -13.43 -32.09
C ASP A 138 17.48 -14.79 -31.78
N SER A 139 18.45 -14.86 -30.85
CA SER A 139 19.21 -16.11 -30.61
C SER A 139 18.71 -16.99 -29.47
N VAL A 140 17.61 -16.63 -28.79
CA VAL A 140 17.17 -17.31 -27.54
C VAL A 140 15.97 -18.25 -27.74
N LEU A 141 15.42 -18.39 -28.95
CA LEU A 141 14.30 -19.30 -29.23
C LEU A 141 14.75 -20.45 -30.14
N GLY A 142 15.51 -21.38 -29.57
CA GLY A 142 15.93 -22.64 -30.21
C GLY A 142 15.62 -23.84 -29.31
N GLU A 143 14.46 -24.44 -29.59
CA GLU A 143 14.01 -25.84 -29.42
C GLU A 143 14.49 -26.77 -28.26
N ASN A 144 13.48 -27.48 -27.74
CA ASN A 144 13.49 -28.79 -27.07
C ASN A 144 13.78 -28.87 -25.56
N VAL A 145 12.74 -28.64 -24.75
CA VAL A 145 12.46 -29.45 -23.54
C VAL A 145 10.95 -29.67 -23.45
N GLN A 146 10.50 -30.93 -23.49
CA GLN A 146 9.12 -31.32 -23.18
C GLN A 146 8.90 -31.25 -21.66
N PRO A 147 7.96 -30.45 -21.14
CA PRO A 147 7.56 -30.51 -19.74
C PRO A 147 6.40 -31.50 -19.60
N GLU A 148 6.68 -32.69 -19.07
CA GLU A 148 5.63 -33.60 -18.60
C GLU A 148 5.06 -33.08 -17.25
N ASP A 149 3.73 -32.86 -17.23
CA ASP A 149 2.83 -32.72 -16.06
C ASP A 149 2.96 -31.52 -15.09
N LEU A 150 2.91 -30.28 -15.59
CA LEU A 150 2.62 -29.10 -14.73
C LEU A 150 1.66 -28.04 -15.31
N THR A 151 0.91 -28.32 -16.38
CA THR A 151 -0.02 -27.33 -16.97
C THR A 151 -1.47 -27.80 -16.95
N ASP A 152 -2.03 -27.94 -15.75
CA ASP A 152 -3.45 -27.58 -15.60
C ASP A 152 -3.49 -26.08 -15.30
N ASP A 153 -3.41 -25.28 -16.36
CA ASP A 153 -3.53 -23.82 -16.31
C ASP A 153 -5.01 -23.45 -16.10
N VAL A 154 -5.57 -23.92 -14.99
CA VAL A 154 -6.87 -23.50 -14.49
C VAL A 154 -6.64 -22.12 -13.91
N GLY A 155 -6.60 -21.12 -14.78
CA GLY A 155 -6.49 -19.72 -14.37
C GLY A 155 -7.49 -19.42 -13.25
N TYR A 156 -7.09 -18.57 -12.30
CA TYR A 156 -7.91 -18.18 -11.14
C TYR A 156 -9.34 -17.74 -11.56
N SER A 157 -9.52 -17.28 -12.80
CA SER A 157 -10.78 -16.85 -13.41
C SER A 157 -11.85 -17.93 -13.57
N SER A 158 -11.49 -19.22 -13.59
CA SER A 158 -12.45 -20.30 -13.90
C SER A 158 -13.53 -20.51 -12.83
N PHE A 159 -13.23 -20.28 -11.55
CA PHE A 159 -14.21 -20.37 -10.44
C PHE A 159 -14.19 -19.17 -9.49
N LEU A 160 -13.20 -18.25 -9.59
CA LEU A 160 -13.21 -16.99 -8.85
C LEU A 160 -13.65 -15.86 -9.80
N THR A 161 -14.95 -15.55 -9.78
CA THR A 161 -15.54 -14.54 -10.69
C THR A 161 -15.60 -13.14 -10.09
N SER A 162 -15.41 -12.98 -8.78
CA SER A 162 -15.48 -11.68 -8.09
C SER A 162 -14.11 -11.21 -7.58
N ARG A 163 -13.93 -9.88 -7.52
CA ARG A 163 -12.70 -9.27 -6.95
C ARG A 163 -12.50 -9.64 -5.48
N GLY A 164 -13.57 -9.72 -4.69
CA GLY A 164 -13.52 -10.22 -3.32
C GLY A 164 -12.95 -11.64 -3.22
N SER A 165 -13.47 -12.55 -4.04
CA SER A 165 -12.98 -13.93 -4.11
C SER A 165 -11.51 -13.99 -4.54
N MET A 166 -11.10 -13.19 -5.52
CA MET A 166 -9.69 -13.08 -5.94
C MET A 166 -8.80 -12.52 -4.82
N ALA A 167 -9.22 -11.45 -4.13
CA ALA A 167 -8.45 -10.86 -3.03
C ALA A 167 -8.20 -11.89 -1.91
N ILE A 168 -9.16 -12.79 -1.68
CA ILE A 168 -9.01 -13.88 -0.71
C ILE A 168 -8.10 -14.98 -1.26
N HIS A 169 -8.34 -15.49 -2.47
CA HIS A 169 -7.83 -16.79 -2.90
C HIS A 169 -6.71 -16.77 -3.94
N ALA A 170 -6.56 -15.68 -4.70
CA ALA A 170 -5.50 -15.56 -5.71
C ALA A 170 -4.11 -15.67 -5.07
N GLY A 171 -3.20 -16.39 -5.72
CA GLY A 171 -1.86 -16.75 -5.21
C GLY A 171 -1.85 -17.82 -4.12
N GLU A 172 -2.99 -18.36 -3.67
CA GLU A 172 -3.04 -19.29 -2.52
C GLU A 172 -3.83 -20.58 -2.77
N ARG A 173 -5.03 -20.49 -3.35
CA ARG A 173 -6.02 -21.60 -3.30
C ARG A 173 -5.67 -22.80 -4.20
N LEU A 174 -4.99 -22.55 -5.32
CA LEU A 174 -4.63 -23.53 -6.33
C LEU A 174 -3.20 -24.07 -6.18
N GLY A 175 -2.45 -23.56 -5.21
CA GLY A 175 -1.04 -23.87 -5.04
C GLY A 175 -0.24 -22.60 -4.79
N ARG A 176 0.93 -22.76 -4.18
CA ARG A 176 1.82 -21.67 -3.71
C ARG A 176 3.29 -21.91 -4.09
N GLY A 177 3.55 -22.80 -5.04
CA GLY A 177 4.91 -23.28 -5.36
C GLY A 177 5.57 -24.14 -4.27
N ILE A 178 5.04 -24.16 -3.04
CA ILE A 178 5.52 -24.98 -1.93
C ILE A 178 4.44 -25.95 -1.47
N ALA A 179 4.84 -27.21 -1.30
CA ALA A 179 4.00 -28.25 -0.70
C ALA A 179 3.72 -27.93 0.78
N SER A 180 2.46 -27.63 1.08
CA SER A 180 1.96 -27.43 2.44
C SER A 180 0.45 -27.63 2.48
N ASP A 181 -0.03 -28.32 3.50
CA ASP A 181 -1.45 -28.51 3.83
C ASP A 181 -2.02 -27.38 4.69
N ALA A 182 -1.22 -26.38 5.04
CA ALA A 182 -1.67 -25.21 5.77
C ALA A 182 -2.64 -24.36 4.94
N ILE A 183 -3.64 -23.78 5.62
CA ILE A 183 -4.62 -22.89 4.98
C ILE A 183 -3.95 -21.57 4.55
N THR A 184 -3.11 -21.00 5.42
CA THR A 184 -2.45 -19.71 5.22
C THR A 184 -1.05 -19.89 4.64
N THR A 185 -0.56 -18.87 3.92
CA THR A 185 0.83 -18.80 3.45
C THR A 185 1.82 -18.80 4.62
N PRO A 186 2.79 -19.74 4.66
CA PRO A 186 3.86 -19.71 5.65
C PRO A 186 4.79 -18.51 5.46
N VAL A 187 5.42 -18.02 6.53
CA VAL A 187 6.37 -16.91 6.46
C VAL A 187 7.80 -17.44 6.37
N PHE A 188 8.42 -17.28 5.20
CA PHE A 188 9.77 -17.74 4.92
C PHE A 188 10.82 -16.70 5.30
N ASN A 189 11.23 -16.69 6.58
CA ASN A 189 12.30 -15.84 7.09
C ASN A 189 13.69 -16.44 6.77
N THR A 190 14.15 -16.25 5.54
CA THR A 190 15.50 -16.64 5.10
C THR A 190 16.12 -15.54 4.23
N SER A 191 17.46 -15.46 4.24
CA SER A 191 18.23 -14.57 3.38
C SER A 191 18.79 -15.27 2.13
N ALA A 192 18.92 -16.60 2.13
CA ALA A 192 19.52 -17.37 1.03
C ALA A 192 18.80 -18.71 0.84
N TYR A 193 18.91 -19.26 -0.37
CA TYR A 193 18.37 -20.56 -0.73
C TYR A 193 19.52 -21.48 -1.11
N PHE A 194 19.55 -22.67 -0.51
CA PHE A 194 20.61 -23.65 -0.77
C PHE A 194 20.26 -24.50 -1.99
N PHE A 195 21.29 -25.01 -2.66
CA PHE A 195 21.19 -26.04 -3.70
C PHE A 195 21.67 -27.37 -3.11
N LYS A 196 21.05 -28.50 -3.46
CA LYS A 196 21.40 -29.79 -2.86
C LYS A 196 22.78 -30.28 -3.32
N LYS A 197 23.16 -29.91 -4.54
CA LYS A 197 24.42 -30.29 -5.19
C LYS A 197 24.84 -29.19 -6.16
N THR A 198 26.14 -29.10 -6.45
CA THR A 198 26.69 -28.12 -7.41
C THR A 198 26.03 -28.19 -8.78
N GLN A 199 25.63 -29.39 -9.22
CA GLN A 199 24.92 -29.55 -10.49
C GLN A 199 23.61 -28.73 -10.55
N GLU A 200 22.83 -28.69 -9.46
CA GLU A 200 21.59 -27.89 -9.42
C GLU A 200 21.87 -26.39 -9.50
N LEU A 201 23.00 -25.94 -8.95
CA LEU A 201 23.45 -24.55 -9.08
C LEU A 201 23.83 -24.23 -10.54
N ILE A 202 24.56 -25.14 -11.21
CA ILE A 202 24.90 -24.99 -12.63
C ILE A 202 23.61 -24.95 -13.47
N ASP A 203 22.69 -25.88 -13.22
CA ASP A 203 21.41 -25.93 -13.92
C ASP A 203 20.59 -24.65 -13.68
N PHE A 204 20.62 -24.08 -12.47
CA PHE A 204 19.99 -22.79 -12.19
C PHE A 204 20.63 -21.64 -12.99
N LYS A 205 21.97 -21.54 -13.02
CA LYS A 205 22.66 -20.49 -13.77
C LYS A 205 22.44 -20.61 -15.28
N GLU A 206 22.23 -21.82 -15.77
CA GLU A 206 21.90 -22.12 -17.17
C GLU A 206 20.38 -22.16 -17.43
N LYS A 207 19.56 -21.64 -16.49
CA LYS A 207 18.09 -21.50 -16.61
C LYS A 207 17.31 -22.81 -16.77
N ARG A 208 17.89 -23.95 -16.36
CA ARG A 208 17.24 -25.28 -16.31
C ARG A 208 16.65 -25.63 -14.94
N HIS A 209 16.94 -24.84 -13.90
CA HIS A 209 16.36 -24.98 -12.57
C HIS A 209 15.88 -23.62 -12.06
N VAL A 210 14.74 -23.60 -11.34
CA VAL A 210 14.18 -22.37 -10.77
C VAL A 210 14.51 -22.28 -9.28
N SER A 211 15.12 -21.16 -8.89
CA SER A 211 15.42 -20.82 -7.50
C SER A 211 15.46 -19.31 -7.37
N TYR A 212 15.18 -18.79 -6.18
CA TYR A 212 15.42 -17.37 -5.92
C TYR A 212 16.88 -17.05 -5.68
N GLU A 213 17.73 -18.05 -5.39
CA GLU A 213 19.15 -17.92 -5.00
C GLU A 213 19.36 -17.13 -3.69
N TYR A 214 18.89 -15.88 -3.64
CA TYR A 214 19.07 -14.93 -2.57
C TYR A 214 17.79 -14.15 -2.29
N GLY A 215 17.52 -13.83 -1.02
CA GLY A 215 16.28 -13.19 -0.58
C GLY A 215 16.03 -11.80 -1.14
N ARG A 216 17.04 -11.17 -1.77
CA ARG A 216 16.86 -9.91 -2.51
C ARG A 216 16.12 -10.10 -3.84
N TYR A 217 16.26 -11.27 -4.46
CA TYR A 217 15.73 -11.54 -5.80
C TYR A 217 14.34 -12.17 -5.75
N GLY A 218 13.97 -12.74 -4.62
CA GLY A 218 12.62 -13.24 -4.39
C GLY A 218 12.44 -13.97 -3.08
N ASN A 219 11.17 -14.17 -2.72
CA ASN A 219 10.74 -14.91 -1.55
C ASN A 219 9.37 -15.54 -1.78
N TYR A 220 9.21 -16.80 -1.40
CA TYR A 220 7.95 -17.53 -1.58
C TYR A 220 6.75 -16.86 -0.90
N THR A 221 6.94 -16.20 0.25
CA THR A 221 5.87 -15.42 0.91
C THR A 221 5.47 -14.22 0.06
N THR A 222 6.45 -13.53 -0.52
CA THR A 222 6.25 -12.32 -1.33
C THR A 222 5.70 -12.66 -2.71
N GLU A 223 6.10 -13.77 -3.31
CA GLU A 223 5.57 -14.23 -4.60
C GLU A 223 4.06 -14.47 -4.54
N VAL A 224 3.57 -15.09 -3.46
CA VAL A 224 2.12 -15.25 -3.24
C VAL A 224 1.40 -13.88 -3.25
N LEU A 225 2.01 -12.87 -2.64
CA LEU A 225 1.47 -11.51 -2.63
C LEU A 225 1.53 -10.86 -4.02
N GLU A 226 2.61 -11.06 -4.77
CA GLU A 226 2.76 -10.60 -6.16
C GLU A 226 1.68 -11.22 -7.05
N GLN A 227 1.54 -12.54 -7.05
CA GLN A 227 0.51 -13.26 -7.82
C GLN A 227 -0.91 -12.84 -7.46
N LYS A 228 -1.19 -12.63 -6.17
CA LYS A 228 -2.49 -12.14 -5.70
C LYS A 228 -2.80 -10.76 -6.28
N MET A 229 -1.82 -9.87 -6.29
CA MET A 229 -1.99 -8.52 -6.82
C MET A 229 -2.11 -8.52 -8.34
N SER A 230 -1.32 -9.33 -9.06
CA SER A 230 -1.44 -9.52 -10.51
C SER A 230 -2.86 -9.91 -10.90
N ALA A 231 -3.43 -10.91 -10.21
CA ALA A 231 -4.79 -11.36 -10.46
C ALA A 231 -5.84 -10.28 -10.17
N LEU A 232 -5.63 -9.43 -9.17
CA LEU A 232 -6.57 -8.35 -8.82
C LEU A 232 -6.55 -7.18 -9.81
N GLU A 233 -5.39 -6.84 -10.37
CA GLU A 233 -5.24 -5.77 -11.38
C GLU A 233 -5.46 -6.26 -12.81
N GLY A 234 -5.56 -7.58 -13.01
CA GLY A 234 -5.50 -8.17 -14.36
C GLY A 234 -4.13 -7.96 -15.01
N ALA A 235 -3.06 -7.87 -14.22
CA ALA A 235 -1.70 -7.70 -14.71
C ALA A 235 -1.03 -9.05 -14.99
N GLU A 236 -0.07 -9.08 -15.91
CA GLU A 236 0.76 -10.26 -16.14
C GLU A 236 1.74 -10.50 -14.98
N SER A 237 2.30 -9.42 -14.43
CA SER A 237 3.30 -9.48 -13.36
C SER A 237 3.14 -8.30 -12.40
N THR A 238 3.49 -8.54 -11.14
CA THR A 238 3.57 -7.52 -10.10
C THR A 238 4.89 -7.65 -9.35
N LEU A 239 5.51 -6.52 -9.01
CA LEU A 239 6.67 -6.43 -8.12
C LEU A 239 6.27 -5.73 -6.81
N PHE A 240 6.59 -6.33 -5.66
CA PHE A 240 6.46 -5.69 -4.35
C PHE A 240 7.80 -5.14 -3.82
N VAL A 241 7.74 -3.94 -3.26
CA VAL A 241 8.90 -3.20 -2.76
C VAL A 241 8.63 -2.59 -1.38
N ALA A 242 9.68 -2.09 -0.72
CA ALA A 242 9.67 -1.63 0.66
C ALA A 242 8.66 -0.52 1.00
N SER A 243 8.26 0.32 0.04
CA SER A 243 7.27 1.39 0.25
C SER A 243 6.70 1.91 -1.07
N GLY A 244 5.58 2.66 -1.02
CA GLY A 244 5.05 3.34 -2.22
C GLY A 244 6.05 4.27 -2.89
N MET A 245 6.86 5.01 -2.10
CA MET A 245 7.94 5.83 -2.68
C MET A 245 9.01 4.97 -3.36
N CYS A 246 9.37 3.83 -2.79
CA CYS A 246 10.30 2.90 -3.44
C CYS A 246 9.76 2.41 -4.78
N ALA A 247 8.44 2.21 -4.91
CA ALA A 247 7.81 1.82 -6.16
C ALA A 247 7.96 2.94 -7.21
N SER A 248 7.56 4.17 -6.87
CA SER A 248 7.67 5.32 -7.78
C SER A 248 9.12 5.60 -8.20
N THR A 249 10.06 5.60 -7.23
CA THR A 249 11.45 5.93 -7.54
C THR A 249 12.15 4.83 -8.33
N CYS A 250 11.93 3.56 -7.99
CA CYS A 250 12.55 2.44 -8.71
C CYS A 250 12.02 2.36 -10.15
N LEU A 251 10.71 2.57 -10.34
CA LEU A 251 10.08 2.62 -11.66
C LEU A 251 10.68 3.74 -12.52
N MET A 252 10.68 4.98 -12.01
CA MET A 252 11.18 6.12 -12.77
C MET A 252 12.67 5.98 -13.08
N TRP A 253 13.46 5.45 -12.14
CA TRP A 253 14.89 5.21 -12.36
C TRP A 253 15.16 4.11 -13.40
N ALA A 254 14.28 3.12 -13.51
CA ALA A 254 14.42 2.03 -14.46
C ALA A 254 13.95 2.40 -15.88
N LEU A 255 12.87 3.19 -15.99
CA LEU A 255 12.18 3.41 -17.27
C LEU A 255 12.52 4.75 -17.93
N VAL A 256 12.95 5.76 -17.17
CA VAL A 256 13.26 7.08 -17.72
C VAL A 256 14.77 7.16 -18.00
N PRO A 257 15.19 7.25 -19.27
CA PRO A 257 16.60 7.33 -19.60
C PRO A 257 17.17 8.68 -19.15
N ALA A 258 18.50 8.74 -19.03
CA ALA A 258 19.18 10.02 -18.87
C ALA A 258 18.84 10.95 -20.05
N GLY A 259 18.52 12.21 -19.76
CA GLY A 259 18.03 13.17 -20.75
C GLY A 259 16.57 13.00 -21.18
N GLY A 260 15.87 11.95 -20.72
CA GLY A 260 14.46 11.67 -21.04
C GLY A 260 13.50 12.74 -20.50
N HIS A 261 12.22 12.63 -20.86
CA HIS A 261 11.21 13.63 -20.50
C HIS A 261 9.99 13.01 -19.82
N ILE A 262 9.65 13.53 -18.64
CA ILE A 262 8.47 13.12 -17.86
C ILE A 262 7.38 14.19 -17.95
N VAL A 263 6.14 13.79 -18.18
CA VAL A 263 4.98 14.64 -17.97
C VAL A 263 4.27 14.18 -16.69
N THR A 264 3.93 15.10 -15.80
CA THR A 264 3.18 14.80 -14.57
C THR A 264 2.21 15.92 -14.22
N THR A 265 1.36 15.71 -13.23
CA THR A 265 0.35 16.70 -12.84
C THR A 265 0.84 17.64 -11.74
N THR A 266 0.16 18.78 -11.58
CA THR A 266 0.38 19.72 -10.48
C THR A 266 0.10 19.11 -9.11
N ASP A 267 -0.81 18.13 -9.06
CA ASP A 267 -1.25 17.45 -7.85
C ASP A 267 -0.43 16.20 -7.53
N CYS A 268 0.67 15.98 -8.25
CA CYS A 268 1.59 14.87 -7.99
C CYS A 268 2.09 14.88 -6.54
N TYR A 269 2.12 13.69 -5.94
CA TYR A 269 2.46 13.49 -4.54
C TYR A 269 3.79 14.16 -4.24
N ARG A 270 3.79 15.00 -3.21
CA ARG A 270 4.87 15.96 -2.94
C ARG A 270 6.26 15.32 -2.95
N LYS A 271 6.41 14.11 -2.42
CA LYS A 271 7.72 13.43 -2.39
C LYS A 271 8.13 12.87 -3.74
N THR A 272 7.18 12.40 -4.55
CA THR A 272 7.41 12.03 -5.95
C THR A 272 7.83 13.24 -6.77
N ARG A 273 7.15 14.38 -6.57
CA ARG A 273 7.53 15.64 -7.22
C ARG A 273 8.94 16.12 -6.85
N ILE A 274 9.29 16.04 -5.56
CA ILE A 274 10.65 16.35 -5.08
C ILE A 274 11.68 15.41 -5.72
N PHE A 275 11.37 14.12 -5.86
CA PHE A 275 12.28 13.18 -6.51
C PHE A 275 12.53 13.55 -7.97
N ILE A 276 11.49 13.86 -8.74
CA ILE A 276 11.63 14.33 -10.12
C ILE A 276 12.50 15.59 -10.16
N GLU A 277 12.11 16.64 -9.43
CA GLU A 277 12.75 17.96 -9.53
C GLU A 277 14.17 18.03 -8.94
N LYS A 278 14.43 17.29 -7.86
CA LYS A 278 15.66 17.42 -7.08
C LYS A 278 16.62 16.26 -7.27
N ILE A 279 16.19 15.16 -7.90
CA ILE A 279 17.04 14.00 -8.16
C ILE A 279 17.15 13.74 -9.66
N LEU A 280 16.04 13.46 -10.37
CA LEU A 280 16.10 13.07 -11.78
C LEU A 280 16.62 14.21 -12.66
N ILE A 281 16.08 15.42 -12.52
CA ILE A 281 16.53 16.58 -13.31
C ILE A 281 18.03 16.86 -13.12
N PRO A 282 18.55 17.10 -11.91
CA PRO A 282 19.95 17.48 -11.74
C PRO A 282 20.94 16.33 -11.95
N LYS A 283 20.57 15.06 -11.66
CA LYS A 283 21.52 13.94 -11.75
C LYS A 283 21.52 13.22 -13.08
N MET A 284 20.38 13.16 -13.75
CA MET A 284 20.21 12.41 -15.00
C MET A 284 19.90 13.32 -16.19
N GLY A 285 19.78 14.63 -15.99
CA GLY A 285 19.42 15.57 -17.05
C GLY A 285 17.99 15.41 -17.56
N VAL A 286 17.13 14.70 -16.81
CA VAL A 286 15.73 14.49 -17.16
C VAL A 286 15.00 15.83 -17.23
N LYS A 287 14.08 15.97 -18.18
CA LYS A 287 13.17 17.12 -18.30
C LYS A 287 11.82 16.76 -17.70
N ALA A 288 11.11 17.76 -17.17
CA ALA A 288 9.78 17.57 -16.61
C ALA A 288 8.82 18.65 -17.10
N THR A 289 7.65 18.25 -17.57
CA THR A 289 6.51 19.15 -17.82
C THR A 289 5.40 18.84 -16.83
N VAL A 290 4.82 19.90 -16.27
CA VAL A 290 3.83 19.79 -15.21
C VAL A 290 2.55 20.44 -15.71
N ILE A 291 1.47 19.67 -15.75
CA ILE A 291 0.17 20.09 -16.29
C ILE A 291 -0.92 20.00 -15.21
N ASP A 292 -2.04 20.70 -15.41
CA ASP A 292 -3.22 20.48 -14.56
C ASP A 292 -3.81 19.08 -14.86
N PRO A 293 -4.32 18.34 -13.86
CA PRO A 293 -4.92 17.01 -14.07
C PRO A 293 -6.03 16.97 -15.12
N ALA A 294 -6.80 18.05 -15.29
CA ALA A 294 -7.92 18.13 -16.23
C ALA A 294 -7.53 18.76 -17.59
N ASP A 295 -6.33 19.34 -17.72
CA ASP A 295 -5.90 20.03 -18.93
C ASP A 295 -5.27 19.06 -19.95
N VAL A 296 -6.14 18.37 -20.67
CA VAL A 296 -5.76 17.47 -21.77
C VAL A 296 -5.05 18.24 -22.90
N GLY A 297 -5.41 19.50 -23.14
CA GLY A 297 -4.76 20.32 -24.16
C GLY A 297 -3.28 20.60 -23.83
N ALA A 298 -2.97 20.82 -22.54
CA ALA A 298 -1.59 20.93 -22.09
C ALA A 298 -0.82 19.61 -22.24
N LEU A 299 -1.47 18.46 -22.04
CA LEU A 299 -0.87 17.16 -22.31
C LEU A 299 -0.54 17.01 -23.81
N GLU A 300 -1.51 17.26 -24.69
CA GLU A 300 -1.31 17.19 -26.15
C GLU A 300 -0.17 18.11 -26.60
N ALA A 301 -0.13 19.34 -26.09
CA ALA A 301 0.95 20.29 -26.39
C ALA A 301 2.32 19.84 -25.85
N ALA A 302 2.36 19.19 -24.69
CA ALA A 302 3.60 18.64 -24.14
C ALA A 302 4.10 17.46 -24.99
N LEU A 303 3.20 16.55 -25.35
CA LEU A 303 3.45 15.39 -26.20
C LEU A 303 3.83 15.78 -27.65
N SER A 304 3.34 16.90 -28.16
CA SER A 304 3.68 17.36 -29.51
C SER A 304 5.02 18.07 -29.60
N ARG A 305 5.46 18.73 -28.51
CA ARG A 305 6.67 19.56 -28.49
C ARG A 305 7.91 18.83 -27.99
N ASN A 306 7.73 17.73 -27.27
CA ASN A 306 8.80 17.02 -26.61
C ASN A 306 8.69 15.52 -26.90
N ASP A 307 9.83 14.84 -26.87
CA ASP A 307 9.89 13.38 -26.89
C ASP A 307 9.64 12.85 -25.46
N VAL A 308 8.37 12.64 -25.13
CA VAL A 308 7.93 12.26 -23.79
C VAL A 308 8.12 10.77 -23.59
N THR A 309 8.97 10.38 -22.64
CA THR A 309 9.19 8.98 -22.30
C THR A 309 8.04 8.43 -21.46
N LEU A 310 7.56 9.23 -20.49
CA LEU A 310 6.66 8.73 -19.46
C LEU A 310 5.71 9.82 -18.96
N PHE A 311 4.41 9.52 -18.98
CA PHE A 311 3.37 10.25 -18.28
C PHE A 311 3.07 9.58 -16.94
N PHE A 312 3.25 10.32 -15.84
CA PHE A 312 3.02 9.85 -14.47
C PHE A 312 1.92 10.67 -13.79
N THR A 313 0.87 10.02 -13.30
CA THR A 313 -0.21 10.71 -12.58
C THR A 313 -0.83 9.87 -11.47
N GLU A 314 -1.45 10.55 -10.51
CA GLU A 314 -2.36 9.94 -9.53
C GLU A 314 -3.81 10.12 -10.01
N SER A 315 -4.65 9.10 -9.80
CA SER A 315 -6.09 9.24 -10.02
C SER A 315 -6.86 8.31 -9.06
N PRO A 316 -7.66 8.86 -8.11
CA PRO A 316 -7.79 10.28 -7.77
C PRO A 316 -6.52 10.92 -7.17
N THR A 317 -6.37 12.24 -7.33
CA THR A 317 -5.21 13.00 -6.80
C THR A 317 -5.32 13.37 -5.31
N ASN A 318 -4.22 13.77 -4.68
CA ASN A 318 -4.21 14.31 -3.32
C ASN A 318 -3.79 15.80 -3.30
N PRO A 319 -4.49 16.68 -2.54
CA PRO A 319 -5.62 16.41 -1.64
C PRO A 319 -7.00 16.61 -2.27
N PHE A 320 -7.08 17.10 -3.51
CA PHE A 320 -8.34 17.57 -4.11
C PHE A 320 -9.15 16.48 -4.83
N LEU A 321 -8.64 15.25 -4.89
CA LEU A 321 -9.34 14.09 -5.48
C LEU A 321 -9.73 14.31 -6.94
N ARG A 322 -8.92 15.08 -7.68
CA ARG A 322 -9.08 15.28 -9.13
C ARG A 322 -8.96 13.92 -9.82
N CYS A 323 -9.75 13.70 -10.86
CA CYS A 323 -9.69 12.46 -11.66
C CYS A 323 -9.10 12.76 -13.03
N VAL A 324 -8.27 11.84 -13.53
CA VAL A 324 -7.70 11.91 -14.88
C VAL A 324 -8.42 10.89 -15.75
N ASP A 325 -8.75 11.25 -16.99
CA ASP A 325 -9.35 10.31 -17.95
C ASP A 325 -8.26 9.37 -18.46
N ILE A 326 -8.16 8.20 -17.82
CA ILE A 326 -7.06 7.25 -18.09
C ILE A 326 -7.14 6.75 -19.54
N GLU A 327 -8.34 6.45 -20.03
CA GLU A 327 -8.55 5.95 -21.39
C GLU A 327 -8.08 6.97 -22.43
N LEU A 328 -8.50 8.23 -22.26
CA LEU A 328 -8.10 9.30 -23.17
C LEU A 328 -6.60 9.58 -23.12
N VAL A 329 -6.04 9.70 -21.91
CA VAL A 329 -4.63 10.03 -21.73
C VAL A 329 -3.73 8.90 -22.23
N SER A 330 -4.07 7.65 -21.96
CA SER A 330 -3.36 6.48 -22.50
C SER A 330 -3.31 6.52 -24.02
N LYS A 331 -4.44 6.78 -24.68
CA LYS A 331 -4.47 6.89 -26.14
C LYS A 331 -3.52 7.98 -26.66
N LEU A 332 -3.58 9.19 -26.08
CA LEU A 332 -2.73 10.31 -26.50
C LEU A 332 -1.24 10.02 -26.30
N CYS A 333 -0.88 9.41 -25.17
CA CYS A 333 0.49 9.03 -24.87
C CYS A 333 1.01 7.93 -25.80
N HIS A 334 0.21 6.89 -26.04
CA HIS A 334 0.56 5.77 -26.91
C HIS A 334 0.74 6.21 -28.38
N ASP A 335 -0.08 7.16 -28.86
CA ASP A 335 0.08 7.76 -30.19
C ASP A 335 1.44 8.45 -30.40
N LYS A 336 2.16 8.74 -29.30
CA LYS A 336 3.50 9.36 -29.29
C LYS A 336 4.59 8.45 -28.74
N GLY A 337 4.27 7.19 -28.40
CA GLY A 337 5.22 6.23 -27.82
C GLY A 337 5.55 6.47 -26.34
N ALA A 338 4.81 7.33 -25.64
CA ALA A 338 5.01 7.59 -24.21
C ALA A 338 4.31 6.53 -23.37
N LEU A 339 4.97 6.07 -22.30
CA LEU A 339 4.37 5.16 -21.32
C LEU A 339 3.45 5.89 -20.36
N VAL A 340 2.36 5.25 -19.94
CA VAL A 340 1.41 5.77 -18.95
C VAL A 340 1.50 4.98 -17.65
N VAL A 341 1.78 5.71 -16.57
CA VAL A 341 1.85 5.16 -15.22
C VAL A 341 0.83 5.86 -14.33
N VAL A 342 -0.07 5.07 -13.77
CA VAL A 342 -1.11 5.57 -12.85
C VAL A 342 -0.82 5.10 -11.44
N ASP A 343 -0.73 6.04 -10.50
CA ASP A 343 -0.80 5.72 -9.07
C ASP A 343 -2.27 5.62 -8.65
N GLY A 344 -2.72 4.36 -8.49
CA GLY A 344 -4.08 4.01 -8.10
C GLY A 344 -4.30 3.93 -6.59
N THR A 345 -3.40 4.49 -5.76
CA THR A 345 -3.43 4.35 -4.30
C THR A 345 -4.79 4.74 -3.70
N PHE A 346 -5.41 5.82 -4.16
CA PHE A 346 -6.71 6.29 -3.64
C PHE A 346 -7.91 5.47 -4.12
N ALA A 347 -7.86 5.00 -5.37
CA ALA A 347 -8.93 4.18 -5.92
C ALA A 347 -8.92 2.78 -5.28
N SER A 348 -7.74 2.18 -5.12
CA SER A 348 -7.52 0.74 -4.91
C SER A 348 -7.95 -0.11 -6.12
N PRO A 349 -7.42 -1.34 -6.28
CA PRO A 349 -7.87 -2.28 -7.33
C PRO A 349 -9.37 -2.57 -7.28
N ILE A 350 -10.03 -2.34 -6.14
CA ILE A 350 -11.46 -2.62 -6.02
C ILE A 350 -12.30 -1.62 -6.80
N ASN A 351 -11.97 -0.33 -6.70
CA ASN A 351 -12.80 0.72 -7.28
C ASN A 351 -12.43 1.04 -8.73
N GLN A 352 -11.17 0.89 -9.13
CA GLN A 352 -10.70 1.24 -10.48
C GLN A 352 -9.62 0.25 -10.95
N GLN A 353 -9.62 -0.04 -12.25
CA GLN A 353 -8.65 -0.93 -12.90
C GLN A 353 -7.92 -0.14 -13.97
N ALA A 354 -6.82 0.51 -13.59
CA ALA A 354 -6.09 1.43 -14.48
C ALA A 354 -5.54 0.71 -15.72
N LEU A 355 -5.06 -0.53 -15.57
CA LEU A 355 -4.55 -1.33 -16.68
C LEU A 355 -5.65 -1.64 -17.72
N SER A 356 -6.85 -1.98 -17.27
CA SER A 356 -7.98 -2.21 -18.18
C SER A 356 -8.45 -0.95 -18.92
N LEU A 357 -8.12 0.24 -18.40
CA LEU A 357 -8.40 1.52 -19.03
C LEU A 357 -7.28 1.96 -19.98
N GLY A 358 -6.19 1.19 -20.11
CA GLY A 358 -5.09 1.44 -21.04
C GLY A 358 -3.81 1.98 -20.41
N ALA A 359 -3.69 2.08 -19.08
CA ALA A 359 -2.40 2.39 -18.46
C ALA A 359 -1.40 1.24 -18.68
N ASP A 360 -0.13 1.54 -18.92
CA ASP A 360 0.91 0.52 -19.09
C ASP A 360 1.30 -0.10 -17.74
N LEU A 361 1.37 0.73 -16.70
CA LEU A 361 1.71 0.32 -15.34
C LEU A 361 0.79 1.00 -14.33
N VAL A 362 0.43 0.25 -13.30
CA VAL A 362 -0.25 0.78 -12.11
C VAL A 362 0.65 0.62 -10.89
N ILE A 363 0.74 1.66 -10.07
CA ILE A 363 1.44 1.60 -8.78
C ILE A 363 0.47 1.83 -7.64
N HIS A 364 0.77 1.20 -6.50
CA HIS A 364 0.10 1.53 -5.24
C HIS A 364 1.09 1.67 -4.10
N SER A 365 0.78 2.58 -3.19
CA SER A 365 1.26 2.51 -1.81
C SER A 365 0.43 1.48 -1.06
N ALA A 366 0.88 0.23 -1.05
CA ALA A 366 0.24 -0.88 -0.35
C ALA A 366 0.12 -0.65 1.17
N THR A 367 0.90 0.28 1.71
CA THR A 367 0.74 0.90 3.04
C THR A 367 -0.69 1.32 3.37
N LYS A 368 -1.48 1.72 2.36
CA LYS A 368 -2.80 2.31 2.52
C LYS A 368 -3.91 1.25 2.53
N TYR A 369 -4.75 1.22 1.49
CA TYR A 369 -5.93 0.36 1.45
C TYR A 369 -5.61 -1.14 1.43
N LEU A 370 -4.52 -1.53 0.75
CA LEU A 370 -4.13 -2.95 0.60
C LEU A 370 -3.81 -3.57 1.96
N ALA A 371 -2.88 -2.97 2.72
CA ALA A 371 -2.61 -3.36 4.10
C ALA A 371 -3.81 -3.11 5.01
N GLY A 372 -4.34 -1.89 5.02
CA GLY A 372 -5.61 -1.54 5.67
C GLY A 372 -5.60 -1.42 7.18
N HIS A 373 -4.46 -1.64 7.85
CA HIS A 373 -4.37 -1.73 9.32
C HIS A 373 -3.33 -0.77 9.95
N ASN A 374 -2.77 0.16 9.16
CA ASN A 374 -1.83 1.19 9.61
C ASN A 374 -0.56 0.67 10.32
N ASP A 375 -0.11 -0.54 9.99
CA ASP A 375 0.95 -1.27 10.70
C ASP A 375 2.09 -1.76 9.79
N VAL A 376 2.01 -1.55 8.48
CA VAL A 376 3.02 -2.01 7.51
C VAL A 376 3.20 -1.02 6.36
N LEU A 377 4.45 -0.85 5.92
CA LEU A 377 4.80 -0.10 4.71
C LEU A 377 5.11 -1.07 3.57
N ALA A 378 4.60 -0.76 2.39
CA ALA A 378 4.94 -1.42 1.14
C ALA A 378 4.50 -0.58 -0.06
N GLY A 379 5.07 -0.90 -1.22
CA GLY A 379 4.61 -0.44 -2.53
C GLY A 379 4.52 -1.61 -3.49
N CYS A 380 3.71 -1.47 -4.53
CA CYS A 380 3.66 -2.44 -5.63
C CYS A 380 3.61 -1.74 -6.98
N ILE A 381 4.05 -2.47 -8.01
CA ILE A 381 4.06 -2.08 -9.42
C ILE A 381 3.50 -3.26 -10.20
N SER A 382 2.40 -3.07 -10.92
CA SER A 382 1.73 -4.10 -11.70
C SER A 382 1.62 -3.69 -13.17
N GLY A 383 1.79 -4.64 -14.09
CA GLY A 383 1.58 -4.44 -15.53
C GLY A 383 2.14 -5.60 -16.36
N PRO A 384 2.54 -5.37 -17.62
CA PRO A 384 3.07 -6.42 -18.49
C PRO A 384 4.44 -6.89 -18.01
N THR A 385 4.71 -8.18 -18.19
CA THR A 385 5.93 -8.84 -17.71
C THR A 385 7.18 -8.13 -18.23
N LYS A 386 7.16 -7.72 -19.50
CA LYS A 386 8.25 -7.00 -20.18
C LYS A 386 8.66 -5.70 -19.48
N LEU A 387 7.71 -4.92 -18.95
CA LEU A 387 8.01 -3.67 -18.26
C LEU A 387 8.37 -3.92 -16.79
N VAL A 388 7.63 -4.80 -16.13
CA VAL A 388 7.86 -5.11 -14.71
C VAL A 388 9.22 -5.79 -14.50
N SER A 389 9.69 -6.61 -15.44
CA SER A 389 11.02 -7.23 -15.37
C SER A 389 12.15 -6.20 -15.40
N VAL A 390 12.05 -5.16 -16.24
CA VAL A 390 13.04 -4.06 -16.28
C VAL A 390 13.12 -3.35 -14.93
N VAL A 391 11.98 -3.09 -14.30
CA VAL A 391 11.93 -2.49 -12.96
C VAL A 391 12.45 -3.47 -11.89
N ARG A 392 12.17 -4.76 -12.03
CA ARG A 392 12.64 -5.83 -11.12
C ARG A 392 14.16 -5.96 -11.16
N ASP A 393 14.79 -5.87 -12.35
CA ASP A 393 16.24 -5.90 -12.49
C ASP A 393 16.88 -4.69 -11.79
N MET A 394 16.31 -3.50 -11.96
CA MET A 394 16.74 -2.30 -11.23
C MET A 394 16.55 -2.48 -9.71
N HIS A 395 15.44 -3.07 -9.28
CA HIS A 395 15.16 -3.36 -7.88
C HIS A 395 16.20 -4.30 -7.25
N HIS A 396 16.65 -5.32 -7.98
CA HIS A 396 17.70 -6.23 -7.52
C HIS A 396 19.04 -5.53 -7.25
N ILE A 397 19.29 -4.40 -7.93
CA ILE A 397 20.47 -3.56 -7.73
C ILE A 397 20.26 -2.60 -6.55
N LEU A 398 19.16 -1.84 -6.55
CA LEU A 398 18.87 -0.83 -5.53
C LEU A 398 18.54 -1.43 -4.16
N GLY A 399 18.02 -2.66 -4.12
CA GLY A 399 17.83 -3.44 -2.89
C GLY A 399 16.66 -2.99 -2.01
N GLY A 400 15.65 -2.33 -2.58
CA GLY A 400 14.47 -1.85 -1.85
C GLY A 400 13.45 -2.95 -1.49
N THR A 401 13.91 -4.08 -0.96
CA THR A 401 13.14 -5.33 -0.84
C THR A 401 12.08 -5.29 0.26
N LEU A 402 10.99 -6.04 0.05
CA LEU A 402 9.93 -6.21 1.05
C LEU A 402 10.27 -7.38 2.00
N ASN A 403 10.16 -7.14 3.30
CA ASN A 403 10.34 -8.19 4.31
C ASN A 403 9.20 -9.24 4.25
N PRO A 404 9.47 -10.56 4.40
CA PRO A 404 8.44 -11.60 4.33
C PRO A 404 7.32 -11.44 5.38
N ASN A 405 7.62 -10.92 6.58
CA ASN A 405 6.59 -10.65 7.59
C ASN A 405 5.67 -9.50 7.15
N ALA A 406 6.22 -8.48 6.48
CA ALA A 406 5.43 -7.39 5.91
C ALA A 406 4.54 -7.89 4.76
N ALA A 407 5.09 -8.75 3.87
CA ALA A 407 4.31 -9.39 2.82
C ALA A 407 3.13 -10.19 3.39
N TYR A 408 3.36 -10.98 4.45
CA TYR A 408 2.31 -11.74 5.13
C TYR A 408 1.23 -10.84 5.75
N LEU A 409 1.60 -9.73 6.41
CA LEU A 409 0.62 -8.77 6.94
C LEU A 409 -0.28 -8.19 5.85
N ILE A 410 0.27 -7.93 4.66
CA ILE A 410 -0.50 -7.44 3.51
C ILE A 410 -1.40 -8.54 2.95
N ILE A 411 -0.89 -9.77 2.78
CA ILE A 411 -1.72 -10.93 2.38
C ILE A 411 -2.92 -11.06 3.33
N ARG A 412 -2.69 -10.96 4.64
CA ARG A 412 -3.73 -11.00 5.66
C ARG A 412 -4.71 -9.83 5.53
N GLY A 413 -4.20 -8.61 5.31
CA GLY A 413 -5.02 -7.41 5.11
C GLY A 413 -5.90 -7.49 3.85
N MET A 414 -5.39 -8.08 2.78
CA MET A 414 -6.11 -8.20 1.50
C MET A 414 -7.30 -9.14 1.56
N LYS A 415 -7.34 -10.10 2.49
CA LYS A 415 -8.51 -10.98 2.71
C LYS A 415 -9.79 -10.21 3.04
N THR A 416 -9.67 -9.01 3.59
CA THR A 416 -10.81 -8.13 3.94
C THR A 416 -10.86 -6.88 3.07
N LEU A 417 -10.10 -6.83 1.98
CA LEU A 417 -9.97 -5.63 1.14
C LEU A 417 -11.32 -5.14 0.62
N GLU A 418 -12.06 -6.02 -0.04
CA GLU A 418 -13.34 -5.64 -0.66
C GLU A 418 -14.35 -5.16 0.38
N CYS A 419 -14.55 -5.89 1.49
CA CYS A 419 -15.53 -5.48 2.50
C CYS A 419 -15.14 -4.16 3.20
N ARG A 420 -13.84 -3.93 3.46
CA ARG A 420 -13.35 -2.65 4.00
C ARG A 420 -13.59 -1.51 3.01
N VAL A 421 -13.23 -1.69 1.73
CA VAL A 421 -13.41 -0.65 0.70
C VAL A 421 -14.89 -0.35 0.48
N GLN A 422 -15.76 -1.35 0.43
CA GLN A 422 -17.20 -1.14 0.33
C GLN A 422 -17.74 -0.29 1.49
N GLN A 423 -17.36 -0.61 2.74
CA GLN A 423 -17.78 0.17 3.89
C GLN A 423 -17.22 1.59 3.86
N GLN A 424 -15.94 1.75 3.46
CA GLN A 424 -15.29 3.05 3.34
C GLN A 424 -15.96 3.93 2.29
N ASN A 425 -16.31 3.38 1.12
CA ASN A 425 -17.05 4.08 0.07
C ASN A 425 -18.42 4.57 0.59
N ARG A 426 -19.19 3.69 1.26
CA ARG A 426 -20.51 4.04 1.81
C ARG A 426 -20.41 5.15 2.85
N THR A 427 -19.48 5.04 3.80
CA THR A 427 -19.29 6.04 4.84
C THR A 427 -18.84 7.37 4.24
N ALA A 428 -17.86 7.36 3.35
CA ALA A 428 -17.31 8.58 2.74
C ALA A 428 -18.36 9.32 1.90
N SER A 429 -19.12 8.62 1.06
CA SER A 429 -20.20 9.22 0.27
C SER A 429 -21.22 9.92 1.16
N ARG A 430 -21.73 9.23 2.18
CA ARG A 430 -22.70 9.82 3.12
C ARG A 430 -22.12 11.01 3.87
N MET A 431 -20.87 10.92 4.31
CA MET A 431 -20.21 12.03 5.02
C MET A 431 -19.94 13.22 4.10
N ALA A 432 -19.60 12.99 2.83
CA ALA A 432 -19.39 14.03 1.84
C ALA A 432 -20.68 14.83 1.60
N GLU A 433 -21.82 14.15 1.45
CA GLU A 433 -23.15 14.80 1.32
C GLU A 433 -23.51 15.62 2.57
N ILE A 434 -23.30 15.04 3.77
CA ILE A 434 -23.55 15.74 5.04
C ILE A 434 -22.68 17.00 5.15
N LEU A 435 -21.40 16.89 4.80
CA LEU A 435 -20.46 18.01 4.83
C LEU A 435 -20.82 19.08 3.80
N GLU A 436 -21.24 18.68 2.60
CA GLU A 436 -21.61 19.60 1.52
C GLU A 436 -22.83 20.45 1.89
N ALA A 437 -23.79 19.88 2.60
CA ALA A 437 -24.95 20.61 3.11
C ALA A 437 -24.67 21.43 4.38
N HIS A 438 -23.50 21.27 5.02
CA HIS A 438 -23.25 21.85 6.33
C HIS A 438 -22.88 23.34 6.24
N PRO A 439 -23.56 24.26 6.98
CA PRO A 439 -23.39 25.71 6.81
C PRO A 439 -22.00 26.25 7.21
N LYS A 440 -21.20 25.46 7.94
CA LYS A 440 -19.81 25.80 8.29
C LYS A 440 -18.76 25.20 7.34
N VAL A 441 -19.18 24.57 6.25
CA VAL A 441 -18.28 24.00 5.24
C VAL A 441 -18.44 24.82 3.97
N SER A 442 -17.34 25.34 3.43
CA SER A 442 -17.36 26.18 2.24
C SER A 442 -17.25 25.38 0.96
N ARG A 443 -16.56 24.23 1.01
CA ARG A 443 -16.36 23.35 -0.15
C ARG A 443 -16.05 21.93 0.29
N VAL A 444 -16.56 20.96 -0.46
CA VAL A 444 -16.21 19.54 -0.31
C VAL A 444 -15.64 19.05 -1.64
N TYR A 445 -14.58 18.25 -1.54
CA TYR A 445 -13.95 17.56 -2.65
C TYR A 445 -14.15 16.07 -2.42
N TYR A 446 -15.00 15.47 -3.24
CA TYR A 446 -15.23 14.03 -3.26
C TYR A 446 -15.73 13.62 -4.65
N PRO A 447 -15.09 12.66 -5.36
CA PRO A 447 -15.47 12.31 -6.73
C PRO A 447 -16.92 11.84 -6.88
N GLY A 448 -17.51 11.32 -5.80
CA GLY A 448 -18.90 10.88 -5.78
C GLY A 448 -19.95 11.98 -5.69
N LEU A 449 -19.57 13.22 -5.40
CA LEU A 449 -20.51 14.36 -5.38
C LEU A 449 -20.71 14.94 -6.79
N ALA A 450 -21.94 15.28 -7.15
CA ALA A 450 -22.26 15.91 -8.43
C ALA A 450 -21.61 17.29 -8.62
N SER A 451 -21.21 17.94 -7.53
CA SER A 451 -20.46 19.21 -7.54
C SER A 451 -18.97 19.03 -7.88
N HIS A 452 -18.45 17.81 -7.85
CA HIS A 452 -17.06 17.53 -8.19
C HIS A 452 -16.84 17.76 -9.69
N PRO A 453 -15.78 18.49 -10.11
CA PRO A 453 -15.67 18.89 -11.51
C PRO A 453 -15.55 17.70 -12.49
N GLU A 454 -14.98 16.57 -12.05
CA GLU A 454 -14.92 15.32 -12.84
C GLU A 454 -15.89 14.23 -12.33
N HIS A 455 -17.04 14.59 -11.74
CA HIS A 455 -18.00 13.60 -11.24
C HIS A 455 -18.40 12.56 -12.29
N GLU A 456 -18.79 13.02 -13.49
CA GLU A 456 -19.24 12.13 -14.56
C GLU A 456 -18.11 11.21 -15.06
N LEU A 457 -16.88 11.72 -15.13
CA LEU A 457 -15.71 10.91 -15.46
C LEU A 457 -15.43 9.87 -14.37
N ALA A 458 -15.43 10.28 -13.09
CA ALA A 458 -15.24 9.36 -11.98
C ALA A 458 -16.28 8.24 -12.01
N LYS A 459 -17.55 8.56 -12.30
CA LYS A 459 -18.63 7.58 -12.44
C LYS A 459 -18.46 6.65 -13.65
N LYS A 460 -17.86 7.15 -14.75
CA LYS A 460 -17.53 6.34 -15.94
C LYS A 460 -16.47 5.29 -15.63
N GLN A 461 -15.39 5.66 -14.93
CA GLN A 461 -14.19 4.81 -14.80
C GLN A 461 -14.02 4.15 -13.41
N MET A 462 -14.81 4.54 -12.41
CA MET A 462 -14.72 4.00 -11.05
C MET A 462 -16.05 3.37 -10.61
N THR A 463 -15.95 2.24 -9.88
CA THR A 463 -17.10 1.53 -9.28
C THR A 463 -17.38 1.96 -7.83
N GLY A 464 -16.50 2.80 -7.27
CA GLY A 464 -16.65 3.45 -5.98
C GLY A 464 -15.67 4.62 -5.86
N PHE A 465 -15.96 5.59 -4.99
CA PHE A 465 -15.23 6.88 -4.98
C PHE A 465 -14.18 7.00 -3.88
N GLY A 466 -13.82 5.88 -3.25
CA GLY A 466 -12.83 5.82 -2.19
C GLY A 466 -13.34 6.30 -0.83
N GLY A 467 -12.44 6.24 0.16
CA GLY A 467 -12.73 6.51 1.56
C GLY A 467 -12.20 7.85 2.09
N VAL A 468 -11.71 8.73 1.22
CA VAL A 468 -11.13 10.03 1.61
C VAL A 468 -12.07 11.16 1.15
N VAL A 469 -12.31 12.11 2.04
CA VAL A 469 -13.08 13.33 1.78
C VAL A 469 -12.23 14.51 2.22
N SER A 470 -11.98 15.45 1.31
CA SER A 470 -11.33 16.72 1.62
C SER A 470 -12.38 17.83 1.67
N PHE A 471 -12.27 18.77 2.60
CA PHE A 471 -13.21 19.88 2.70
C PHE A 471 -12.58 21.12 3.34
N GLU A 472 -13.16 22.27 3.04
CA GLU A 472 -12.76 23.57 3.57
C GLU A 472 -13.81 24.07 4.58
N VAL A 473 -13.34 24.59 5.71
CA VAL A 473 -14.22 25.14 6.75
C VAL A 473 -14.43 26.64 6.50
N CYS A 474 -15.67 27.10 6.62
CA CYS A 474 -15.99 28.52 6.62
C CYS A 474 -15.26 29.21 7.78
N TYR A 475 -14.25 30.04 7.47
CA TYR A 475 -13.67 30.93 8.46
C TYR A 475 -14.55 32.18 8.60
N PRO A 476 -15.04 32.54 9.79
CA PRO A 476 -15.75 33.80 9.95
C PRO A 476 -14.80 34.96 9.63
N LYS A 477 -15.23 35.86 8.74
CA LYS A 477 -14.48 37.07 8.29
C LYS A 477 -14.06 38.03 9.43
N LEU A 478 -14.40 37.75 10.68
CA LEU A 478 -14.23 38.64 11.84
C LEU A 478 -12.80 38.72 12.41
N LEU A 479 -11.82 37.96 11.92
CA LEU A 479 -10.42 38.04 12.38
C LEU A 479 -9.49 38.89 11.48
N LYS A 480 -10.02 39.56 10.46
CA LYS A 480 -9.26 40.56 9.67
C LYS A 480 -9.30 41.98 10.26
N LEU A 481 -9.93 42.19 11.42
CA LEU A 481 -10.02 43.48 12.12
C LEU A 481 -9.03 43.63 13.29
N LEU A 482 -8.07 42.70 13.47
CA LEU A 482 -7.13 42.71 14.61
C LEU A 482 -5.66 42.46 14.23
N PHE A 483 -5.24 42.80 13.00
CA PHE A 483 -3.82 42.96 12.67
C PHE A 483 -3.59 44.17 11.80
#